data_AF-A0A3M1BAJ1-F1
#
_entry.id   AF-A0A3M1BAJ1-F1
#
_cell.length_a   1.000
_cell.length_b   1.000
_cell.length_c   1.000
_cell.angle_alpha   90.00
_cell.angle_beta   90.00
_cell.angle_gamma   90.00
#
_symmetry.space_group_name_H-M   'P 1'
#
loop_
_entity.id
_entity.type
_entity.pdbx_description
1 polymer ?
#
loop_
_entity_poly.entity_id
_entity_poly.type
_entity_poly.pdbx_seq_one_letter_code
_entity_poly.pdbx_strand_id
1 'polypeptide(L)' 'MNIRPLITLVFAFLLFFACNKEVSPPALTEIPVTTEASGEPNLHIADGGEVFLTWVEYLNDTTDALVWARLNEGSWTSP' A
#
# COMPACT_ATOMS: atom_id res chain seq x y z
N MET A 1 -4.62 -21.01 -55.03
CA MET A 1 -4.85 -19.76 -54.25
C MET A 1 -3.85 -19.75 -53.10
N ASN A 2 -2.95 -18.77 -53.03
CA ASN A 2 -1.82 -18.79 -52.09
C ASN A 2 -2.24 -18.20 -50.74
N ILE A 3 -2.33 -19.02 -49.68
CA ILE A 3 -2.92 -18.66 -48.37
C ILE A 3 -1.95 -17.93 -47.43
N ARG A 4 -0.64 -17.97 -47.73
CA ARG A 4 0.43 -17.33 -46.95
C ARG A 4 0.19 -15.85 -46.57
N PRO A 5 -0.19 -14.94 -47.48
CA PRO A 5 -0.38 -13.52 -47.12
C PRO A 5 -1.55 -13.30 -46.17
N LEU A 6 -2.59 -14.15 -46.23
CA LEU A 6 -3.76 -14.07 -45.34
C LEU A 6 -3.37 -14.44 -43.90
N ILE A 7 -2.55 -15.47 -43.72
CA ILE A 7 -2.05 -15.89 -42.40
C ILE A 7 -1.19 -14.78 -41.78
N THR A 8 -0.30 -14.16 -42.56
CA THR A 8 0.54 -13.06 -42.08
C THR A 8 -0.30 -11.85 -41.64
N LEU A 9 -1.35 -11.53 -42.39
CA LEU A 9 -2.24 -10.40 -42.06
C LEU A 9 -3.04 -10.66 -40.78
N VAL A 10 -3.56 -11.88 -40.60
CA VAL A 10 -4.30 -12.28 -39.38
C VAL A 10 -3.36 -12.24 -38.17
N PHE A 11 -2.13 -12.74 -38.30
CA PHE A 11 -1.17 -12.73 -37.20
C PHE A 11 -0.76 -11.30 -36.82
N ALA A 12 -0.56 -10.41 -37.81
CA ALA A 12 -0.30 -9.00 -37.56
C ALA A 12 -1.48 -8.31 -36.86
N PHE A 13 -2.71 -8.64 -37.23
CA PHE A 13 -3.91 -8.08 -36.61
C PHE A 13 -4.07 -8.51 -35.15
N LEU A 14 -3.73 -9.75 -34.80
CA LEU A 14 -3.77 -10.27 -33.43
C LEU A 14 -2.79 -9.57 -32.49
N LEU A 15 -1.66 -9.06 -33.00
CA LEU A 15 -0.68 -8.32 -32.20
C LEU A 15 -1.18 -6.95 -31.75
N PHE A 16 -2.12 -6.31 -32.47
CA PHE A 16 -2.68 -5.01 -32.10
C PHE A 16 -3.66 -5.08 -30.92
N PHE A 17 -4.21 -6.25 -30.59
CA PHE A 17 -5.13 -6.43 -29.47
C PHE A 17 -4.44 -6.92 -28.18
N ALA A 18 -3.12 -7.08 -28.19
CA ALA A 18 -2.41 -7.80 -27.13
C ALA A 18 -2.17 -6.99 -25.84
N CYS A 19 -2.36 -5.66 -25.80
CA CYS A 19 -2.11 -4.93 -24.54
C CYS A 19 -2.85 -3.60 -24.43
N ASN A 20 -4.02 -3.61 -23.76
CA ASN A 20 -4.69 -2.43 -23.20
C ASN A 20 -5.16 -2.74 -21.78
N LYS A 21 -4.29 -3.29 -20.93
CA LYS A 21 -4.59 -3.35 -19.50
C LYS A 21 -4.20 -2.01 -18.89
N GLU A 22 -5.18 -1.13 -18.74
CA GLU A 22 -5.03 0.00 -17.84
C GLU A 22 -4.78 -0.55 -16.43
N VAL A 23 -3.59 -0.30 -15.90
CA VAL A 23 -3.25 -0.65 -14.52
C VAL A 23 -3.91 0.41 -13.65
N SER A 24 -5.11 0.09 -13.16
CA SER A 24 -5.75 0.91 -12.12
C SER A 24 -4.83 0.89 -10.89
N PRO A 25 -4.50 2.05 -10.29
CA PRO A 25 -3.72 2.08 -9.07
C PRO A 25 -4.47 1.28 -7.99
N PRO A 26 -3.74 0.59 -7.10
CA PRO A 26 -4.37 -0.11 -5.99
C PRO A 26 -5.20 0.87 -5.17
N ALA A 27 -6.37 0.44 -4.71
CA ALA A 27 -7.18 1.21 -3.79
C ALA A 27 -6.37 1.44 -2.51
N LEU A 28 -6.09 2.71 -2.19
CA LEU A 28 -5.43 3.07 -0.94
C LEU A 28 -6.48 2.99 0.18
N THR A 29 -6.19 2.23 1.23
CA THR A 29 -7.00 2.22 2.45
C THR A 29 -6.23 2.92 3.55
N GLU A 30 -6.83 3.96 4.11
CA GLU A 30 -6.29 4.66 5.27
C GLU A 30 -6.77 3.97 6.55
N ILE A 31 -5.85 3.67 7.46
CA ILE A 31 -6.16 3.08 8.77
C ILE A 31 -5.83 4.15 9.83
N PRO A 32 -6.84 4.80 10.42
CA PRO A 32 -6.63 5.94 11.31
C PRO A 32 -5.97 5.50 12.62
N VAL A 33 -5.03 6.30 13.10
CA VAL A 33 -4.39 6.16 14.42
C VAL A 33 -4.98 7.23 15.33
N THR A 34 -5.34 6.87 16.56
CA THR A 34 -5.83 7.84 17.55
C THR A 34 -4.64 8.61 18.12
N THR A 35 -4.46 9.85 17.68
CA THR A 35 -3.48 10.81 18.22
C THR A 35 -3.94 12.24 17.92
N GLU A 36 -3.61 13.19 18.80
CA GLU A 36 -3.94 14.61 18.58
C GLU A 36 -2.77 15.35 17.90
N ALA A 37 -1.57 15.28 18.49
CA ALA A 37 -0.36 15.91 18.00
C ALA A 37 0.85 14.98 18.20
N SER A 38 1.54 14.66 17.11
CA SER A 38 2.63 13.69 17.11
C SER A 38 3.74 14.02 16.13
N GLY A 39 4.87 13.35 16.30
CA GLY A 39 6.04 13.42 15.42
C GLY A 39 6.81 12.10 15.35
N GLU A 40 7.80 12.07 14.47
CA GLU A 40 8.73 10.94 14.31
C GLU A 40 8.05 9.56 14.15
N PRO A 41 7.05 9.41 13.25
CA PRO A 41 6.38 8.13 13.07
C PRO A 41 7.33 7.10 12.44
N ASN A 42 7.27 5.88 12.94
CA ASN A 42 8.02 4.75 12.40
C ASN A 42 7.13 3.50 12.32
N LEU A 43 6.77 3.13 11.09
CA LEU A 43 6.07 1.89 10.77
C LEU A 43 7.08 0.79 10.50
N HIS A 44 7.01 -0.29 11.26
CA HIS A 44 7.97 -1.38 11.15
C HIS A 44 7.34 -2.75 11.43
N ILE A 45 8.03 -3.80 11.01
CA ILE A 45 7.67 -5.19 11.26
C ILE A 45 8.66 -5.74 12.27
N ALA A 46 8.16 -6.31 13.38
CA ALA A 46 8.97 -6.96 14.40
C ALA A 46 9.43 -8.35 13.94
N ASP A 47 10.38 -8.96 14.66
CA ASP A 47 10.94 -10.29 14.32
C ASP A 47 9.87 -11.40 14.24
N GLY A 48 8.74 -11.26 14.93
CA GLY A 48 7.60 -12.19 14.89
C GLY A 48 6.64 -11.97 13.71
N GLY A 49 6.88 -10.96 12.88
CA GLY A 49 6.04 -10.60 11.72
C GLY A 49 4.88 -9.66 12.06
N GLU A 50 4.74 -9.23 13.32
CA GLU A 50 3.74 -8.24 13.71
C GLU A 50 4.10 -6.84 13.21
N VAL A 51 3.09 -6.10 12.77
CA VAL A 51 3.23 -4.71 12.33
C VAL A 51 2.99 -3.78 13.52
N PHE A 52 3.96 -2.90 13.77
CA PHE A 52 3.90 -1.87 14.80
C PHE A 52 4.08 -0.49 14.20
N LEU A 53 3.35 0.47 14.77
CA LEU A 53 3.61 1.88 14.59
C LEU A 53 4.11 2.44 15.91
N THR A 54 5.25 3.13 15.90
CA THR A 54 5.76 3.92 17.03
C THR A 54 5.81 5.39 16.65
N TRP A 55 5.52 6.28 17.59
CA TRP A 55 5.60 7.74 17.39
C TRP A 55 5.93 8.46 18.70
N VAL A 56 6.30 9.73 18.58
CA VAL A 56 6.40 10.66 19.69
C VAL A 56 5.07 11.42 19.80
N GLU A 57 4.40 11.34 20.94
CA GLU A 57 3.17 12.07 21.23
C GLU A 57 3.46 13.26 22.15
N TYR A 58 3.01 14.45 21.76
CA TYR A 58 3.24 15.68 22.51
C TYR A 58 2.12 15.86 23.55
N LEU A 59 2.36 15.39 24.78
CA LEU A 59 1.36 15.47 25.86
C LEU A 59 1.18 16.92 26.36
N ASN A 60 2.25 17.72 26.30
CA ASN A 60 2.27 19.17 26.55
C ASN A 60 3.61 19.77 26.09
N ASP A 61 3.76 21.09 26.17
CA ASP A 61 4.94 21.87 25.73
C ASP A 61 6.30 21.45 26.34
N THR A 62 6.29 20.58 27.36
CA THR A 62 7.51 20.15 28.05
C THR A 62 7.64 18.63 28.17
N THR A 63 6.62 17.88 27.75
CA THR A 63 6.55 16.43 27.97
C THR A 63 6.11 15.73 26.71
N ASP A 64 6.99 14.85 26.26
CA ASP A 64 6.75 13.96 25.14
C ASP A 64 6.68 12.51 25.63
N ALA A 65 5.83 11.70 25.00
CA ALA A 65 5.74 10.27 25.24
C ALA A 65 6.19 9.50 24.00
N LEU A 66 6.99 8.44 24.20
CA LEU A 66 7.20 7.43 23.17
C LEU A 66 6.03 6.45 23.24
N VAL A 67 5.25 6.37 22.17
CA VAL A 67 4.00 5.63 22.10
C VAL A 67 4.08 4.58 21.00
N TRP A 68 3.30 3.51 21.13
CA TRP A 68 3.24 2.45 20.13
C TRP A 68 1.82 1.86 20.01
N ALA A 69 1.49 1.36 18.83
CA ALA A 69 0.31 0.56 18.59
C ALA A 69 0.64 -0.62 17.67
N ARG A 70 -0.03 -1.75 17.90
CA ARG A 70 0.06 -2.93 17.04
C ARG A 70 -1.11 -2.91 16.05
N LEU A 71 -0.85 -3.26 14.80
CA LEU A 71 -1.92 -3.51 13.83
C LEU A 71 -2.53 -4.89 14.11
N ASN A 72 -3.84 -4.92 14.37
CA ASN A 72 -4.61 -6.14 14.55
C ASN A 72 -5.92 -6.07 13.75
N GLU A 73 -6.17 -7.06 12.90
CA GLU A 73 -7.39 -7.19 12.09
C GLU A 73 -7.79 -5.91 11.33
N GLY A 74 -6.82 -5.15 10.82
CA GLY A 74 -7.07 -3.90 10.07
C GLY A 74 -7.32 -2.67 10.93
N SER A 75 -7.02 -2.73 12.22
CA SER A 75 -7.14 -1.60 13.16
C SER A 75 -5.92 -1.51 14.09
N TRP A 76 -5.60 -0.30 14.55
CA TRP A 76 -4.56 -0.11 15.54
C TRP A 76 -5.12 -0.41 16.94
N THR A 77 -4.35 -1.12 17.77
CA THR A 77 -4.65 -1.23 19.20
C THR A 77 -4.61 0.16 19.85
N SER A 78 -5.32 0.33 20.97
CA SER A 78 -5.05 1.50 21.81
C SER A 78 -3.57 1.49 22.20
N PRO A 79 -2.87 2.61 22.06
CA PRO A 79 -1.63 2.81 22.78
C PRO A 79 -1.83 2.73 24.29
#